data_AF-A0A520ED16-F1
#
_entry.id   AF-A0A520ED16-F1
#
_cell.length_a   1.000
_cell.length_b   1.000
_cell.length_c   1.000
_cell.angle_alpha   90.00
_cell.angle_beta   90.00
_cell.angle_gamma   90.00
#
_symmetry.space_group_name_H-M   'P 1'
#
loop_
_entity.id
_entity.type
_entity.pdbx_description
1 polymer ?
#
loop_
_entity_poly.entity_id
_entity_poly.type
_entity_poly.pdbx_seq_one_letter_code
_entity_poly.pdbx_strand_id
1 'polypeptide(L)' 'MSRTLNLVGDPEADALLAEDPFALLIGMLLDQQVPMESAFAGPKKLVDRLGDLKVDTVADADPDDFAALCAQTPA' A
#
# COMPACT_ATOMS: atom_id res chain seq x y z
N MET A 1 -15.11 -12.58 7.98
CA MET A 1 -14.76 -11.87 9.23
C MET A 1 -13.73 -10.83 8.85
N SER A 2 -14.13 -9.56 8.70
CA SER A 2 -13.13 -8.48 8.56
C SER A 2 -12.38 -8.38 9.89
N ARG A 3 -11.05 -8.42 9.84
CA ARG A 3 -10.19 -8.35 11.02
C ARG A 3 -9.83 -6.90 11.24
N THR A 4 -9.98 -6.38 12.45
CA THR A 4 -9.45 -5.05 12.77
C THR A 4 -7.92 -5.11 12.84
N LEU A 5 -7.24 -4.31 12.01
CA LEU A 5 -5.80 -4.10 12.05
C LEU A 5 -5.49 -2.72 12.63
N ASN A 6 -4.32 -2.57 13.26
CA ASN A 6 -3.83 -1.31 13.84
C ASN A 6 -2.29 -1.27 13.65
N LEU A 7 -1.84 -1.32 12.40
CA LEU A 7 -0.42 -1.44 12.04
C LEU A 7 0.20 -0.09 11.71
N VAL A 8 -0.61 0.85 11.21
CA VAL A 8 -0.15 2.18 10.78
C VAL A 8 -0.46 3.24 11.84
N GLY A 9 -1.61 3.11 12.53
CA GLY A 9 -2.14 4.15 13.42
C GLY A 9 -2.95 5.22 12.70
N ASP A 10 -3.18 5.05 11.39
CA ASP A 10 -4.12 5.81 10.58
C ASP A 10 -5.36 4.95 10.30
N PRO A 11 -6.57 5.40 10.69
CA PRO A 11 -7.78 4.59 10.56
C PRO A 11 -8.12 4.16 9.14
N GLU A 12 -7.82 4.98 8.13
CA GLU A 12 -8.14 4.67 6.73
C GLU A 12 -7.15 3.65 6.16
N ALA A 13 -5.86 3.82 6.44
CA ALA A 13 -4.84 2.84 6.06
C ALA A 13 -5.06 1.49 6.74
N ASP A 14 -5.38 1.50 8.04
CA ASP A 14 -5.65 0.28 8.79
C ASP A 14 -6.93 -0.44 8.32
N ALA A 15 -7.97 0.30 7.93
CA ALA A 15 -9.16 -0.27 7.31
C ALA A 15 -8.86 -0.87 5.92
N LEU A 16 -8.07 -0.20 5.08
CA LEU A 16 -7.65 -0.71 3.79
C LEU A 16 -6.89 -2.05 3.93
N LEU A 17 -5.92 -2.11 4.85
CA LEU A 17 -5.15 -3.33 5.11
C LEU A 17 -6.03 -4.48 5.64
N ALA A 18 -7.09 -4.15 6.38
CA ALA A 18 -8.04 -5.13 6.92
C ALA A 18 -8.97 -5.72 5.86
N GLU A 19 -9.34 -4.92 4.87
CA GLU A 19 -10.32 -5.26 3.84
C GLU A 19 -9.69 -5.87 2.58
N ASP A 20 -8.47 -5.45 2.24
CA ASP A 20 -7.77 -5.88 1.03
C ASP A 20 -6.50 -6.71 1.33
N PRO A 21 -6.53 -8.03 1.09
CA PRO A 21 -5.36 -8.90 1.25
C PRO A 21 -4.17 -8.52 0.37
N PHE A 22 -4.40 -7.90 -0.79
CA PHE A 22 -3.33 -7.44 -1.67
C PHE A 22 -2.63 -6.22 -1.10
N ALA A 23 -3.40 -5.26 -0.56
CA ALA A 23 -2.83 -4.13 0.18
C ALA A 23 -1.98 -4.62 1.36
N LEU A 24 -2.48 -5.60 2.12
CA LEU A 24 -1.73 -6.20 3.22
C LEU A 24 -0.42 -6.86 2.75
N LEU A 25 -0.46 -7.60 1.65
CA LEU A 25 0.74 -8.23 1.07
C LEU A 25 1.78 -7.19 0.63
N ILE A 26 1.35 -6.10 0.01
CA ILE A 26 2.26 -4.99 -0.37
C ILE A 26 2.90 -4.39 0.88
N GLY A 27 2.13 -4.13 1.93
CA GLY A 27 2.67 -3.65 3.21
C GLY A 27 3.76 -4.59 3.77
N MET A 28 3.52 -5.90 3.74
CA MET A 28 4.51 -6.91 4.17
C MET A 28 5.77 -6.93 3.29
N LEU A 29 5.64 -6.70 1.97
CA LEU A 29 6.79 -6.64 1.06
C LEU A 29 7.65 -5.40 1.30
N LEU A 30 7.02 -4.28 1.68
CA LEU A 30 7.69 -3.01 1.94
C LEU A 30 8.36 -2.91 3.31
N ASP A 31 8.09 -3.84 4.22
CA ASP A 31 8.65 -3.87 5.59
C ASP A 31 10.13 -4.29 5.59
N GLN A 32 10.98 -3.43 5.00
CA GLN A 32 12.40 -3.66 4.79
C GLN A 32 13.21 -2.45 5.24
N GLN A 33 13.92 -2.59 6.36
CA GLN A 33 14.86 -1.58 6.87
C GLN A 33 14.26 -0.17 7.07
N VAL A 34 12.94 -0.07 7.22
CA VAL A 34 12.17 1.14 7.56
C VAL A 34 11.22 0.84 8.72
N PRO A 35 10.64 1.84 9.40
CA PRO A 35 9.61 1.59 10.41
C PRO A 35 8.41 0.85 9.81
N MET A 36 7.90 -0.14 10.55
CA MET A 36 6.75 -0.95 10.14
C MET A 36 5.56 -0.06 9.76
N GLU A 37 5.25 0.95 10.58
CA GLU A 37 4.14 1.87 10.35
C GLU A 37 4.28 2.59 9.00
N SER A 38 5.52 2.95 8.61
CA SER A 38 5.79 3.58 7.32
C SER A 38 5.65 2.60 6.15
N ALA A 39 6.05 1.35 6.32
CA ALA A 39 5.90 0.32 5.28
C ALA A 39 4.42 0.01 5.04
N PHE A 40 3.66 -0.21 6.12
CA PHE A 40 2.24 -0.52 6.07
C PHE A 40 1.36 0.68 5.67
N ALA A 41 1.86 1.91 5.74
CA ALA A 41 1.22 3.08 5.13
C ALA A 41 1.34 3.12 3.59
N GLY A 42 2.29 2.37 3.01
CA GLY A 42 2.58 2.36 1.57
C GLY A 42 1.36 2.07 0.67
N PRO A 43 0.55 1.04 0.93
CA PRO A 43 -0.64 0.72 0.14
C PRO A 43 -1.64 1.88 0.03
N LYS A 44 -1.90 2.61 1.13
CA LYS A 44 -2.80 3.78 1.12
C LYS A 44 -2.27 4.88 0.20
N LYS A 45 -0.96 5.13 0.20
CA LYS A 45 -0.32 6.09 -0.71
C LYS A 45 -0.48 5.70 -2.17
N LEU A 46 -0.40 4.40 -2.48
CA LEU A 46 -0.63 3.90 -3.83
C LEU A 46 -2.09 4.09 -4.25
N VAL A 47 -3.05 3.79 -3.38
CA VAL A 47 -4.48 4.07 -3.61
C VAL A 47 -4.70 5.56 -3.86
N ASP A 48 -4.11 6.44 -3.07
CA ASP A 48 -4.27 7.89 -3.22
C ASP A 48 -3.72 8.41 -4.57
N ARG A 49 -2.71 7.73 -5.14
CA ARG A 49 -2.09 8.09 -6.43
C ARG A 49 -2.80 7.47 -7.63
N LEU A 50 -3.25 6.22 -7.50
CA LEU A 50 -3.85 5.43 -8.60
C LEU A 50 -5.38 5.52 -8.61
N GLY A 51 -6.00 5.98 -7.51
CA GLY A 51 -7.42 5.92 -7.23
C GLY A 51 -7.90 4.55 -6.74
N ASP A 52 -7.12 3.50 -6.97
CA ASP A 52 -7.44 2.09 -6.74
C ASP A 52 -6.13 1.27 -6.73
N LEU A 53 -6.05 0.21 -5.92
CA LEU A 53 -4.94 -0.73 -5.87
C LEU A 53 -5.33 -2.13 -6.39
N LYS A 54 -5.84 -2.23 -7.61
CA LYS A 54 -6.12 -3.56 -8.20
C LYS A 54 -4.85 -4.29 -8.61
N VAL A 55 -4.85 -5.61 -8.37
CA VAL A 55 -3.76 -6.52 -8.72
C VAL A 55 -3.48 -6.53 -10.23
N ASP A 56 -4.53 -6.54 -11.06
CA ASP A 56 -4.41 -6.54 -12.52
C ASP A 56 -3.78 -5.24 -13.02
N THR A 57 -4.20 -4.08 -12.51
CA THR A 57 -3.58 -2.78 -12.82
C THR A 57 -2.08 -2.76 -12.49
N VAL A 58 -1.67 -3.31 -11.34
CA VAL A 58 -0.24 -3.37 -10.96
C VAL A 58 0.53 -4.37 -11.83
N ALA A 59 -0.07 -5.50 -12.17
CA ALA A 59 0.57 -6.54 -12.98
C ALA A 59 0.75 -6.13 -14.44
N ASP A 60 -0.17 -5.34 -14.99
CA ASP A 60 -0.16 -4.85 -16.38
C ASP A 60 0.64 -3.55 -16.55
N ALA A 61 1.04 -2.90 -15.45
CA ALA A 61 1.81 -1.66 -15.50
C ALA A 61 3.24 -1.90 -16.01
N ASP A 62 3.77 -0.94 -16.78
CA ASP A 62 5.20 -0.92 -17.09
C ASP A 62 6.00 -0.73 -15.78
N PRO A 63 7.03 -1.57 -15.51
CA PRO A 63 7.76 -1.52 -14.25
C PRO A 63 8.43 -0.18 -13.97
N ASP A 64 8.95 0.51 -14.98
CA ASP A 64 9.66 1.78 -14.82
C ASP A 64 8.66 2.91 -14.53
N ASP A 65 7.52 2.92 -15.22
CA ASP A 65 6.44 3.87 -14.96
C ASP A 65 5.84 3.66 -13.56
N PHE A 66 5.64 2.40 -13.14
CA PHE A 66 5.12 2.09 -11.80
C PHE A 66 6.11 2.50 -10.71
N ALA A 67 7.41 2.24 -10.89
CA ALA A 67 8.44 2.69 -9.97
C ALA A 67 8.49 4.22 -9.86
N ALA A 68 8.37 4.94 -10.99
CA ALA A 68 8.30 6.40 -11.00
C ALA A 68 7.08 6.92 -10.23
N LEU A 69 5.92 6.26 -10.38
CA LEU A 69 4.73 6.59 -9.61
C LEU A 69 4.91 6.34 -8.11
N CYS A 70 5.56 5.24 -7.72
CA CYS A 70 5.89 4.94 -6.33
C CYS A 70 6.87 5.96 -5.72
N ALA A 71 7.75 6.54 -6.53
CA ALA A 71 8.77 7.51 -6.09
C ALA A 71 8.28 8.97 -6.02
N GLN A 72 7.02 9.25 -6.36
CA GLN A 72 6.48 10.61 -6.30
C GLN A 72 6.59 11.21 -4.88
N THR A 73 6.87 12.51 -4.83
CA THR A 73 6.97 13.30 -3.59
C THR A 73 5.82 14.31 -3.48
N PRO A 74 5.41 14.70 -2.25
CA PRO A 74 5.84 14.15 -0.97
C PRO A 74 5.40 12.68 -0.81
N ALA A 75 6.18 11.95 -0.01
CA ALA A 75 5.91 10.55 0.27
C ALA A 75 4.67 10.43 1.16
#